data_AF-A0A7Y2FPJ7-F1
#
_entry.id   AF-A0A7Y2FPJ7-F1
#
_cell.length_a   1.000
_cell.length_b   1.000
_cell.length_c   1.000
_cell.angle_alpha   90.00
_cell.angle_beta   90.00
_cell.angle_gamma   90.00
#
_symmetry.space_group_name_H-M   'P 1'
#
loop_
_entity.id
_entity.type
_entity.pdbx_description
1 polymer ?
#
loop_
_entity_poly.entity_id
_entity_poly.type
_entity_poly.pdbx_seq_one_letter_code
_entity_poly.pdbx_strand_id
1 'polypeptide(L)'
;MKTVALGLVLLAMACAGSKPATSGSKGKVSAMDAMGLTPPDSPWEQMSVADREFYMIGKVNPIMQELFAGHDAEEYGDFDCVDCHGEEMREIDFKMPAPSMYIVPPEGTPGHRGMLSTFPEAVAFMEEVVTPGMGKLLGIENYTCAGCHPSEAPKKKKPKKAAAKKRKSAKPKG
;
A
#
# COMPACT_ATOMS: atom_id res chain seq x y z
N MET A 1 43.80 -52.01 49.29
CA MET A 1 44.81 -50.98 48.96
C MET A 1 44.54 -50.47 47.54
N LYS A 2 44.09 -49.21 47.44
CA LYS A 2 44.41 -48.17 46.43
C LYS A 2 44.30 -48.56 44.93
N THR A 3 43.25 -48.13 44.20
CA THR A 3 43.13 -46.89 43.36
C THR A 3 44.16 -46.84 42.22
N VAL A 4 43.89 -46.56 40.94
CA VAL A 4 43.06 -45.50 40.33
C VAL A 4 42.74 -45.90 38.88
N ALA A 5 41.49 -45.78 38.45
CA ALA A 5 41.10 -45.68 37.04
C ALA A 5 40.62 -44.25 36.79
N LEU A 6 41.33 -43.50 35.94
CA LEU A 6 40.95 -42.16 35.50
C LEU A 6 40.25 -42.30 34.15
N GLY A 7 38.93 -42.43 34.19
CA GLY A 7 38.06 -42.63 33.02
C GLY A 7 37.24 -41.40 32.70
N LEU A 8 37.43 -40.90 31.48
CA LEU A 8 36.49 -40.21 30.59
C LEU A 8 35.49 -39.20 31.19
N VAL A 9 35.75 -37.92 30.90
CA VAL A 9 34.76 -36.84 30.91
C VAL A 9 33.76 -37.08 29.77
N LEU A 10 32.49 -37.31 30.11
CA LEU A 10 31.37 -37.34 29.16
C LEU A 10 30.49 -36.11 29.39
N LEU A 11 30.58 -35.18 28.45
CA LEU A 11 29.71 -34.01 28.28
C LEU A 11 28.30 -34.50 27.90
N ALA A 12 27.33 -34.37 28.80
CA ALA A 12 25.91 -34.50 28.47
C ALA A 12 25.33 -33.11 28.21
N MET A 13 25.40 -32.70 26.94
CA MET A 13 24.84 -31.46 26.43
C MET A 13 23.32 -31.63 26.31
N ALA A 14 22.58 -30.98 27.21
CA ALA A 14 21.14 -30.92 27.17
C ALA A 14 20.68 -30.04 26.00
N CYS A 15 20.11 -30.63 24.95
CA CYS A 15 19.33 -29.90 23.96
C CYS A 15 17.85 -30.06 24.29
N ALA A 16 17.37 -29.03 25.00
CA ALA A 16 15.98 -28.73 25.20
C ALA A 16 15.25 -28.63 23.86
N GLY A 17 14.01 -29.13 23.82
CA GLY A 17 13.16 -29.10 22.65
C GLY A 17 12.87 -27.66 22.18
N SER A 18 13.22 -27.38 20.93
CA SER A 18 12.78 -26.20 20.22
C SER A 18 11.30 -26.35 19.86
N LYS A 19 10.42 -25.83 20.71
CA LYS A 19 9.09 -25.40 20.26
C LYS A 19 9.27 -24.25 19.27
N PRO A 20 8.51 -24.20 18.15
CA PRO A 20 8.52 -23.03 17.29
C PRO A 20 8.04 -21.83 18.10
N ALA A 21 8.81 -20.75 18.06
CA ALA A 21 8.42 -19.46 18.59
C ALA A 21 7.23 -18.94 17.76
N THR A 22 6.02 -19.22 18.24
CA THR A 22 4.86 -18.41 17.89
C THR A 22 5.15 -17.03 18.44
N SER A 23 5.62 -16.12 17.58
CA SER A 23 5.77 -14.70 17.89
C SER A 23 4.36 -14.12 18.02
N GLY A 24 3.74 -14.35 19.18
CA GLY A 24 2.45 -13.80 19.53
C GLY A 24 2.64 -12.35 19.95
N SER A 25 2.38 -11.42 19.02
CA SER A 25 2.08 -10.05 19.39
C SER A 25 0.75 -10.04 20.15
N LYS A 26 0.83 -10.01 21.47
CA LYS A 26 -0.34 -9.75 22.34
C LYS A 26 -0.69 -8.26 22.24
N GLY A 27 -1.88 -7.94 21.75
CA GLY A 27 -2.65 -6.82 22.33
C GLY A 27 -3.22 -5.73 21.42
N LYS A 28 -3.21 -5.84 20.09
CA LYS A 28 -4.04 -4.99 19.22
C LYS A 28 -4.81 -5.88 18.24
N VAL A 29 -6.13 -5.70 18.20
CA VAL A 29 -6.94 -6.24 17.11
C VAL A 29 -6.51 -5.50 15.85
N SER A 30 -6.17 -6.23 14.80
CA SER A 30 -5.76 -5.64 13.53
C SER A 30 -6.95 -4.97 12.82
N ALA A 31 -6.72 -4.02 11.92
CA ALA A 31 -7.78 -3.40 11.13
C ALA A 31 -8.49 -4.47 10.27
N MET A 32 -7.74 -5.42 9.71
CA MET A 32 -8.30 -6.56 8.98
C MET A 32 -9.17 -7.44 9.87
N ASP A 33 -8.74 -7.75 11.10
CA ASP A 33 -9.53 -8.54 12.05
C ASP A 33 -10.79 -7.79 12.52
N ALA A 34 -10.68 -6.47 12.73
CA ALA A 34 -11.77 -5.65 13.25
C ALA A 34 -12.87 -5.37 12.22
N MET A 35 -12.50 -5.14 10.96
CA MET A 35 -13.42 -4.66 9.92
C MET A 35 -13.64 -5.64 8.78
N GLY A 36 -12.76 -6.64 8.64
CA GLY A 36 -12.82 -7.66 7.62
C GLY A 36 -12.40 -7.17 6.22
N LEU A 37 -11.73 -8.05 5.49
CA LEU A 37 -11.45 -7.87 4.06
C LEU A 37 -12.68 -8.26 3.22
N THR A 38 -13.74 -7.47 3.36
CA THR A 38 -15.06 -7.72 2.76
C THR A 38 -15.50 -6.57 1.85
N PRO A 39 -16.34 -6.85 0.84
CA PRO A 39 -16.90 -5.83 -0.03
C PRO A 39 -17.78 -4.83 0.73
N PRO A 40 -18.11 -3.69 0.11
CA PRO A 40 -19.04 -2.74 0.69
C PRO A 40 -20.47 -3.30 0.70
N ASP A 41 -21.27 -2.87 1.68
CA ASP A 41 -22.68 -3.27 1.82
C ASP A 41 -23.56 -2.72 0.67
N SER A 42 -23.09 -1.68 -0.02
CA SER A 42 -23.77 -1.07 -1.16
C SER A 42 -22.84 -1.08 -2.39
N PRO A 43 -23.37 -1.26 -3.61
CA PRO A 43 -22.57 -1.13 -4.82
C PRO A 43 -21.92 0.26 -4.93
N TRP A 44 -20.66 0.30 -5.35
CA TRP A 44 -19.85 1.53 -5.39
C TRP A 44 -20.50 2.65 -6.21
N GLU A 45 -21.14 2.30 -7.33
CA GLU A 45 -21.80 3.24 -8.24
C GLU A 45 -23.03 3.91 -7.61
N GLN A 46 -23.61 3.30 -6.57
CA GLN A 46 -24.80 3.78 -5.87
C GLN A 46 -24.47 4.65 -4.66
N MET A 47 -23.22 4.63 -4.19
CA MET A 47 -22.77 5.44 -3.06
C MET A 47 -22.67 6.92 -3.43
N SER A 48 -23.06 7.81 -2.51
CA SER A 48 -22.74 9.23 -2.64
C SER A 48 -21.23 9.47 -2.53
N VAL A 49 -20.76 10.66 -2.92
CA VAL A 49 -19.34 11.02 -2.75
C VAL A 49 -18.93 10.96 -1.27
N ALA A 50 -19.80 11.44 -0.37
CA ALA A 50 -19.54 11.40 1.07
C ALA A 50 -19.47 9.95 1.58
N ASP A 51 -20.36 9.06 1.14
CA ASP A 51 -20.33 7.66 1.57
C ASP A 51 -19.05 6.95 1.10
N ARG A 52 -18.59 7.24 -0.12
CA ARG A 52 -17.31 6.73 -0.63
C ARG A 52 -16.14 7.25 0.17
N GLU A 53 -16.13 8.53 0.52
CA GLU A 53 -15.08 9.14 1.34
C GLU A 53 -15.04 8.50 2.74
N PHE A 54 -16.19 8.35 3.41
CA PHE A 54 -16.26 7.69 4.71
C PHE A 54 -15.85 6.22 4.64
N TYR A 55 -16.21 5.51 3.56
CA TYR A 55 -15.78 4.13 3.35
C TYR A 55 -14.26 4.03 3.13
N MET A 56 -13.69 4.95 2.36
CA MET A 56 -12.26 5.01 2.12
C MET A 56 -11.48 5.28 3.40
N ILE A 57 -11.86 6.30 4.16
CA ILE A 57 -11.19 6.65 5.43
C ILE A 57 -11.43 5.58 6.49
N GLY A 58 -12.65 5.08 6.59
CA GLY A 58 -13.09 4.20 7.67
C GLY A 58 -12.67 2.75 7.50
N LYS A 59 -12.52 2.26 6.26
CA LYS A 59 -12.26 0.84 6.00
C LYS A 59 -11.09 0.60 5.06
N VAL A 60 -11.05 1.25 3.90
CA VAL A 60 -10.02 0.96 2.88
C VAL A 60 -8.64 1.38 3.37
N ASN A 61 -8.46 2.65 3.74
CA ASN A 61 -7.15 3.19 4.10
C ASN A 61 -6.51 2.45 5.28
N PRO A 62 -7.20 2.17 6.41
CA PRO A 62 -6.57 1.47 7.52
C PRO A 62 -6.18 0.03 7.18
N ILE A 63 -6.99 -0.68 6.37
CA ILE A 63 -6.66 -2.05 5.94
C ILE A 63 -5.48 -2.04 4.97
N MET A 64 -5.46 -1.12 4.01
CA MET A 64 -4.33 -0.99 3.08
C MET A 64 -3.05 -0.61 3.81
N GLN A 65 -3.11 0.34 4.74
CA GLN A 65 -1.98 0.69 5.60
C GLN A 65 -1.44 -0.54 6.35
N GLU A 66 -2.32 -1.39 6.90
CA GLU A 66 -1.88 -2.63 7.55
C GLU A 66 -1.24 -3.63 6.57
N LEU A 67 -1.80 -3.80 5.36
CA LEU A 67 -1.21 -4.68 4.33
C LEU A 67 0.19 -4.21 3.93
N PHE A 68 0.35 -2.91 3.68
CA PHE A 68 1.61 -2.31 3.25
C PHE A 68 2.66 -2.30 4.38
N ALA A 69 2.30 -1.84 5.58
CA ALA A 69 3.21 -1.87 6.72
C ALA A 69 3.56 -3.31 7.14
N GLY A 70 2.68 -4.29 6.90
CA GLY A 70 2.97 -5.70 7.10
C GLY A 70 4.00 -6.28 6.13
N HIS A 71 4.14 -5.68 4.94
CA HIS A 71 5.16 -6.05 3.97
C HIS A 71 6.50 -5.38 4.30
N ASP A 72 6.50 -4.06 4.48
CA ASP A 72 7.67 -3.29 4.88
C ASP A 72 7.23 -2.07 5.71
N ALA A 73 7.41 -2.13 7.03
CA ALA A 73 7.03 -1.06 7.93
C ALA A 73 7.99 0.13 7.90
N GLU A 74 9.24 -0.06 7.47
CA GLU A 74 10.21 1.03 7.34
C GLU A 74 9.88 1.89 6.12
N GLU A 75 9.48 1.25 5.01
CA GLU A 75 9.06 1.95 3.80
C GLU A 75 7.63 2.51 3.90
N TYR A 76 6.67 1.71 4.42
CA TYR A 76 5.24 2.02 4.36
C TYR A 76 4.59 2.37 5.70
N GLY A 77 5.37 2.69 6.73
CA GLY A 77 4.85 3.04 8.06
C GLY A 77 3.90 4.25 8.04
N ASP A 78 4.14 5.19 7.12
CA ASP A 78 3.37 6.43 6.94
C ASP A 78 2.35 6.34 5.78
N PHE A 79 1.96 5.13 5.35
CA PHE A 79 1.03 4.93 4.24
C PHE A 79 -0.32 5.67 4.45
N ASP A 80 -0.76 6.38 3.41
CA ASP A 80 -1.80 7.41 3.43
C ASP A 80 -2.59 7.43 2.10
N CYS A 81 -3.71 8.16 2.08
CA CYS A 81 -4.47 8.53 0.88
C CYS A 81 -3.60 8.92 -0.34
N VAL A 82 -2.53 9.69 -0.14
CA VAL A 82 -1.66 10.21 -1.21
C VAL A 82 -0.86 9.10 -1.89
N ASP A 83 -0.63 7.97 -1.22
CA ASP A 83 0.11 6.84 -1.80
C ASP A 83 -0.72 6.09 -2.85
N CYS A 84 -2.04 6.33 -2.90
CA CYS A 84 -2.91 5.83 -3.96
C CYS A 84 -3.41 6.95 -4.89
N HIS A 85 -3.71 8.13 -4.33
CA HIS A 85 -4.38 9.22 -5.05
C HIS A 85 -3.43 10.35 -5.51
N GLY A 86 -2.14 10.27 -5.16
CA GLY A 86 -1.13 11.27 -5.46
C GLY A 86 -1.23 12.54 -4.61
N GLU A 87 -0.19 13.36 -4.63
CA GLU A 87 -0.21 14.69 -3.99
C GLU A 87 -1.31 15.58 -4.59
N GLU A 88 -1.66 15.35 -5.86
CA GLU A 88 -2.69 16.04 -6.60
C GLU A 88 -4.12 15.55 -6.34
N MET A 89 -4.33 14.69 -5.33
CA MET A 89 -5.60 14.01 -5.09
C MET A 89 -6.79 14.96 -5.05
N ARG A 90 -6.64 16.17 -4.49
CA ARG A 90 -7.73 17.15 -4.40
C ARG A 90 -8.01 17.82 -5.73
N GLU A 91 -6.99 18.04 -6.56
CA GLU A 91 -7.12 18.62 -7.90
C GLU A 91 -7.78 17.67 -8.90
N ILE A 92 -7.67 16.35 -8.66
CA ILE A 92 -8.25 15.32 -9.54
C ILE A 92 -9.52 14.68 -8.99
N ASP A 93 -10.08 15.19 -7.89
CA ASP A 93 -11.23 14.64 -7.17
C ASP A 93 -11.01 13.17 -6.74
N PHE A 94 -9.83 12.85 -6.24
CA PHE A 94 -9.41 11.52 -5.78
C PHE A 94 -9.55 10.43 -6.85
N LYS A 95 -9.55 10.80 -8.14
CA LYS A 95 -9.59 9.82 -9.23
C LYS A 95 -8.31 8.98 -9.25
N MET A 96 -8.47 7.68 -9.49
CA MET A 96 -7.37 6.76 -9.75
C MET A 96 -7.43 6.25 -11.21
N PRO A 97 -6.28 5.92 -11.82
CA PRO A 97 -4.93 6.11 -11.29
C PRO A 97 -4.54 7.60 -11.26
N ALA A 98 -3.79 8.02 -10.22
CA ALA A 98 -3.26 9.37 -10.19
C ALA A 98 -2.09 9.51 -11.18
N PRO A 99 -1.99 10.65 -11.91
CA PRO A 99 -0.91 10.90 -12.87
C PRO A 99 0.52 10.75 -12.31
N SER A 100 0.71 11.03 -11.03
CA SER A 100 2.00 10.95 -10.33
C SER A 100 2.41 9.53 -9.93
N MET A 101 1.51 8.55 -10.01
CA MET A 101 1.78 7.17 -9.61
C MET A 101 2.81 6.49 -10.50
N TYR A 102 3.53 5.52 -9.93
CA TYR A 102 4.44 4.65 -10.68
C TYR A 102 3.71 3.99 -11.85
N ILE A 103 4.35 4.01 -13.01
CA ILE A 103 3.80 3.44 -14.23
C ILE A 103 3.97 1.93 -14.22
N VAL A 104 2.90 1.20 -14.56
CA VAL A 104 2.95 -0.24 -14.84
C VAL A 104 2.87 -0.42 -16.35
N PRO A 105 3.98 -0.75 -17.04
CA PRO A 105 3.97 -0.94 -18.48
C PRO A 105 3.03 -2.08 -18.89
N PRO A 106 2.37 -2.00 -20.06
CA PRO A 106 1.48 -3.05 -20.52
C PRO A 106 2.15 -4.42 -20.59
N GLU A 107 1.41 -5.47 -20.25
CA GLU A 107 1.88 -6.85 -20.33
C GLU A 107 2.48 -7.20 -21.70
N GLY A 108 3.48 -8.06 -21.71
CA GLY A 108 4.17 -8.49 -22.93
C GLY A 108 5.14 -7.46 -23.54
N THR A 109 5.18 -6.22 -23.04
CA THR A 109 6.17 -5.23 -23.48
C THR A 109 7.56 -5.51 -22.88
N PRO A 110 8.66 -5.04 -23.51
CA PRO A 110 9.98 -5.08 -22.89
C PRO A 110 10.03 -4.37 -21.54
N GLY A 111 9.26 -3.27 -21.39
CA GLY A 111 9.15 -2.54 -20.13
C GLY A 111 8.56 -3.39 -19.01
N HIS A 112 7.48 -4.13 -19.31
CA HIS A 112 6.86 -5.02 -18.34
C HIS A 112 7.80 -6.16 -17.92
N ARG A 113 8.51 -6.78 -18.87
CA ARG A 113 9.53 -7.79 -18.55
C ARG A 113 10.67 -7.21 -17.70
N GLY A 114 11.09 -5.98 -17.99
CA GLY A 114 12.09 -5.27 -17.20
C GLY A 114 11.62 -5.01 -15.77
N MET A 115 10.38 -4.56 -15.59
CA MET A 115 9.76 -4.37 -14.28
C MET A 115 9.75 -5.68 -13.48
N LEU A 116 9.23 -6.76 -14.05
CA LEU A 116 9.20 -8.08 -13.39
C LEU A 116 10.59 -8.58 -12.99
N SER A 117 11.61 -8.32 -13.80
CA SER A 117 12.98 -8.76 -13.52
C SER A 117 13.68 -7.88 -12.47
N THR A 118 13.31 -6.61 -12.39
CA THR A 118 13.98 -5.62 -11.51
C THR A 118 13.32 -5.57 -10.14
N PHE A 119 12.01 -5.72 -10.08
CA PHE A 119 11.21 -5.59 -8.85
C PHE A 119 10.32 -6.82 -8.60
N PRO A 120 10.87 -8.05 -8.62
CA PRO A 120 10.05 -9.26 -8.55
C PRO A 120 9.24 -9.35 -7.26
N GLU A 121 9.82 -8.99 -6.12
CA GLU A 121 9.15 -9.06 -4.82
C GLU A 121 8.03 -8.01 -4.69
N ALA A 122 8.27 -6.78 -5.13
CA ALA A 122 7.26 -5.73 -5.12
C ALA A 122 6.10 -6.07 -6.05
N VAL A 123 6.36 -6.60 -7.26
CA VAL A 123 5.29 -7.01 -8.17
C VAL A 123 4.48 -8.17 -7.58
N ALA A 124 5.15 -9.18 -7.01
CA ALA A 124 4.46 -10.29 -6.35
C ALA A 124 3.58 -9.80 -5.19
N PHE A 125 4.08 -8.89 -4.34
CA PHE A 125 3.29 -8.29 -3.27
C PHE A 125 2.05 -7.54 -3.82
N MET A 126 2.22 -6.78 -4.89
CA MET A 126 1.12 -6.06 -5.53
C MET A 126 0.06 -7.01 -6.12
N GLU A 127 0.48 -8.05 -6.82
CA GLU A 127 -0.41 -9.01 -7.49
C GLU A 127 -1.09 -9.99 -6.53
N GLU A 128 -0.38 -10.45 -5.50
CA GLU A 128 -0.86 -11.51 -4.61
C GLU A 128 -1.58 -10.97 -3.37
N VAL A 129 -1.27 -9.75 -2.95
CA VAL A 129 -1.77 -9.19 -1.68
C VAL A 129 -2.57 -7.91 -1.89
N VAL A 130 -1.98 -6.89 -2.52
CA VAL A 130 -2.59 -5.55 -2.62
C VAL A 130 -3.79 -5.56 -3.57
N THR A 131 -3.63 -6.04 -4.81
CA THR A 131 -4.69 -6.01 -5.80
C THR A 131 -5.89 -6.90 -5.44
N PRO A 132 -5.72 -8.13 -4.89
CA PRO A 132 -6.86 -8.91 -4.43
C PRO A 132 -7.51 -8.29 -3.18
N GLY A 133 -6.72 -7.68 -2.30
CA GLY A 133 -7.22 -6.94 -1.14
C GLY A 133 -8.11 -5.77 -1.52
N MET A 134 -7.61 -4.92 -2.42
CA MET A 134 -8.35 -3.77 -2.96
C MET A 134 -9.59 -4.21 -3.73
N GLY A 135 -9.49 -5.23 -4.59
CA GLY A 135 -10.63 -5.78 -5.33
C GLY A 135 -11.74 -6.24 -4.39
N LYS A 136 -11.40 -6.97 -3.32
CA LYS A 136 -12.37 -7.37 -2.28
C LYS A 136 -12.99 -6.17 -1.58
N LEU A 137 -12.18 -5.20 -1.16
CA LEU A 137 -12.66 -4.02 -0.45
C LEU A 137 -13.56 -3.13 -1.30
N LEU A 138 -13.39 -3.10 -2.62
CA LEU A 138 -14.23 -2.33 -3.53
C LEU A 138 -15.37 -3.13 -4.14
N GLY A 139 -15.41 -4.45 -3.93
CA GLY A 139 -16.36 -5.35 -4.60
C GLY A 139 -16.14 -5.44 -6.10
N ILE A 140 -14.90 -5.26 -6.56
CA ILE A 140 -14.51 -5.31 -7.98
C ILE A 140 -13.81 -6.64 -8.26
N GLU A 141 -14.42 -7.45 -9.12
CA GLU A 141 -13.78 -8.67 -9.63
C GLU A 141 -12.63 -8.33 -10.58
N ASN A 142 -11.57 -9.14 -10.55
CA ASN A 142 -10.39 -9.00 -11.41
C ASN A 142 -9.74 -7.61 -11.32
N TYR A 143 -9.69 -7.02 -10.13
CA TYR A 143 -8.94 -5.79 -9.89
C TYR A 143 -7.45 -6.03 -10.18
N THR A 144 -6.85 -5.18 -11.00
CA THR A 144 -5.45 -5.31 -11.44
C THR A 144 -4.63 -4.09 -11.06
N CYS A 145 -3.31 -4.17 -11.27
CA CYS A 145 -2.38 -3.06 -11.06
C CYS A 145 -2.82 -1.77 -11.78
N ALA A 146 -3.50 -1.89 -12.93
CA ALA A 146 -4.00 -0.75 -13.69
C ALA A 146 -5.12 0.05 -13.00
N GLY A 147 -5.73 -0.50 -11.95
CA GLY A 147 -6.68 0.22 -11.10
C GLY A 147 -6.03 1.31 -10.24
N CYS A 148 -4.74 1.13 -9.90
CA CYS A 148 -3.97 2.05 -9.07
C CYS A 148 -2.87 2.79 -9.87
N HIS A 149 -2.30 2.11 -10.87
CA HIS A 149 -1.14 2.58 -11.62
C HIS A 149 -1.48 2.96 -13.07
N PRO A 150 -0.99 4.10 -13.58
CA PRO A 150 -1.13 4.44 -14.99
C PRO A 150 -0.25 3.52 -15.86
N SER A 151 -0.66 3.27 -17.09
CA SER A 151 0.13 2.47 -18.06
C SER A 151 1.12 3.31 -18.87
N GLU A 152 0.95 4.63 -18.86
CA GLU A 152 1.78 5.59 -19.58
C GLU A 152 1.97 6.85 -18.75
N ALA A 153 3.07 7.57 -18.99
CA ALA A 153 3.30 8.86 -18.35
C ALA A 153 2.21 9.87 -18.77
N PRO A 154 1.72 10.71 -17.84
CA PRO A 154 0.73 11.71 -18.17
C PRO A 154 1.25 12.66 -19.24
N LYS A 155 0.46 12.87 -20.30
CA LYS A 155 0.80 13.87 -21.33
C LYS A 155 0.78 15.25 -20.68
N LYS A 156 1.95 15.90 -20.58
CA LYS A 156 2.12 17.23 -19.98
C LYS A 156 1.03 18.19 -20.49
N LYS A 157 0.08 18.56 -19.64
CA LYS A 157 -0.87 19.64 -19.95
C LYS A 157 -0.09 20.95 -19.98
N LYS A 158 -0.21 21.73 -21.06
CA LYS A 158 0.37 23.08 -21.13
C LYS A 158 -0.15 23.88 -19.93
N PRO A 159 0.71 24.59 -19.18
CA PRO A 159 0.26 25.37 -18.03
C PRO A 159 -0.82 26.35 -18.48
N LYS A 160 -1.98 26.31 -17.84
CA LYS A 160 -3.02 27.33 -18.02
C LYS A 160 -2.36 28.66 -17.61
N LYS A 161 -2.15 29.57 -18.57
CA LYS A 161 -1.64 30.92 -18.29
C LYS A 161 -2.53 31.51 -17.19
N ALA A 162 -1.97 31.69 -15.99
CA ALA A 162 -2.64 32.39 -14.92
C ALA A 162 -3.06 33.76 -15.46
N ALA A 163 -4.38 34.02 -15.47
CA ALA A 163 -4.90 35.31 -15.88
C ALA A 163 -4.36 36.37 -14.93
N ALA A 164 -3.36 37.13 -15.38
CA ALA A 164 -2.80 38.26 -14.68
C ALA A 164 -3.90 39.30 -14.46
N LYS A 165 -4.59 39.23 -13.32
CA LYS A 165 -5.42 40.32 -12.81
C LYS A 165 -4.49 41.49 -12.51
N LYS A 166 -4.41 42.43 -13.47
CA LYS A 166 -3.79 43.74 -13.30
C LYS A 166 -4.43 44.44 -12.09
N ARG A 167 -3.80 44.39 -10.92
CA ARG A 167 -4.05 45.35 -9.84
C ARG A 167 -3.47 46.69 -10.30
N LYS A 168 -4.32 47.55 -10.85
CA LYS A 168 -3.97 48.95 -11.10
C LYS A 168 -3.69 49.60 -9.75
N SER A 169 -2.45 50.04 -9.56
CA SER A 169 -2.00 50.80 -8.39
C SER A 169 -2.81 52.09 -8.27
N ALA A 170 -3.62 52.20 -7.21
CA ALA A 170 -4.16 53.47 -6.78
C ALA A 170 -3.04 54.25 -6.10
N LYS A 171 -2.69 55.40 -6.68
CA LYS A 171 -1.68 56.36 -6.21
C LYS A 171 -2.24 57.12 -4.98
N PRO A 172 -1.48 57.29 -3.89
CA PRO A 172 -1.92 58.15 -2.78
C PRO A 172 -1.81 59.62 -3.19
N LYS A 173 -2.82 60.41 -2.85
CA LYS A 173 -2.80 61.87 -2.98
C LYS A 173 -1.97 62.45 -1.84
N GLY A 174 -0.96 63.25 -2.20
CA GLY A 174 -0.39 64.27 -1.32
C GLY A 174 -1.16 65.58 -1.48
#